data_AF-A0A6G0QFY5-F1
#
_entry.id   AF-A0A6G0QFY5-F1
#
_cell.length_a   1.000
_cell.length_b   1.000
_cell.length_c   1.000
_cell.angle_alpha   90.00
_cell.angle_beta   90.00
_cell.angle_gamma   90.00
#
_symmetry.space_group_name_H-M   'P 1'
#
loop_
_entity.id
_entity.type
_entity.pdbx_description
1 polymer ?
#
loop_
_entity_poly.entity_id
_entity_poly.type
_entity_poly.pdbx_seq_one_letter_code
_entity_poly.pdbx_strand_id
1 'polypeptide(L)'
;MNAGVLPLGLQSLDFPSSLFEIYFCETNLQEIPDDIDSKWHIGSSVYLENGRLRSVPPALIRLQLYYLVLAGNPISEVPPELFESTSMLYLLLGRTNISSLPRTIPFPTQSPPYVDITNTAISFFWSWIDPFVESVLVFGSPMILASGSTYCSDLEKIMDGVSDAFSASSEADFSLLLMDPSTQNWNFLRLAVDCSPPPYSTAFPLGGWDKMYSLE
;
A
#
# COMPACT_ATOMS: atom_id res chain seq x y z
N MET A 1 16.75 -16.90 0.87
CA MET A 1 16.00 -18.18 0.93
C MET A 1 16.43 -19.09 -0.21
N ASN A 2 16.25 -20.41 -0.11
CA ASN A 2 16.48 -21.33 -1.23
C ASN A 2 15.32 -21.23 -2.22
N ALA A 3 15.62 -21.06 -3.51
CA ALA A 3 14.63 -21.00 -4.61
C ALA A 3 13.54 -19.90 -4.50
N GLY A 4 13.62 -18.97 -3.53
CA GLY A 4 12.63 -17.91 -3.35
C GLY A 4 11.32 -18.36 -2.70
N VAL A 5 11.36 -19.44 -1.92
CA VAL A 5 10.21 -19.94 -1.14
C VAL A 5 10.43 -19.75 0.36
N LEU A 6 9.33 -19.69 1.12
CA LEU A 6 9.40 -19.66 2.58
C LEU A 6 10.11 -20.92 3.12
N PRO A 7 10.99 -20.79 4.14
CA PRO A 7 11.53 -21.93 4.86
C PRO A 7 10.43 -22.83 5.47
N LEU A 8 10.62 -24.15 5.49
CA LEU A 8 9.60 -25.11 5.95
C LEU A 8 9.09 -24.85 7.38
N GLY A 9 9.95 -24.38 8.29
CA GLY A 9 9.53 -24.06 9.66
C GLY A 9 8.48 -22.94 9.72
N LEU A 10 8.53 -22.00 8.78
CA LEU A 10 7.56 -20.90 8.65
C LEU A 10 6.26 -21.35 7.96
N GLN A 11 6.23 -22.58 7.46
CA GLN A 11 5.06 -23.24 6.89
C GLN A 11 4.52 -24.36 7.80
N SER A 12 5.03 -24.46 9.04
CA SER A 12 4.62 -25.49 9.99
C SER A 12 3.19 -25.24 10.47
N LEU A 13 2.44 -26.32 10.72
CA LEU A 13 1.16 -26.26 11.44
C LEU A 13 1.35 -25.94 12.93
N ASP A 14 2.54 -26.23 13.47
CA ASP A 14 2.96 -25.84 14.82
C ASP A 14 3.68 -24.48 14.78
N PHE A 15 3.06 -23.50 14.11
CA PHE A 15 3.59 -22.14 14.05
C PHE A 15 3.39 -21.46 15.43
N PRO A 16 4.39 -20.74 15.97
CA PRO A 16 4.31 -20.21 17.33
C PRO A 16 3.05 -19.36 17.56
N SER A 17 2.26 -19.69 18.58
CA SER A 17 0.96 -19.05 18.87
C SER A 17 1.08 -17.57 19.28
N SER A 18 2.28 -17.12 19.63
CA SER A 18 2.57 -15.75 20.04
C SER A 18 3.25 -14.90 18.96
N LEU A 19 3.51 -15.45 17.78
CA LEU A 19 4.22 -14.73 16.72
C LEU A 19 3.23 -14.03 15.76
N PHE A 20 3.03 -12.74 15.97
CA PHE A 20 2.11 -11.91 15.16
C PHE A 20 2.82 -10.95 14.21
N GLU A 21 4.09 -10.65 14.45
CA GLU A 21 4.86 -9.78 13.57
C GLU A 21 5.85 -10.62 12.75
N ILE A 22 5.73 -10.54 11.43
CA ILE A 22 6.44 -11.40 10.50
C ILE A 22 7.16 -10.51 9.50
N TYR A 23 8.49 -10.49 9.56
CA TYR A 23 9.34 -9.63 8.73
C TYR A 23 10.21 -10.45 7.78
N PHE A 24 10.10 -10.15 6.49
CA PHE A 24 10.96 -10.61 5.41
C PHE A 24 11.36 -9.41 4.58
N CYS A 25 12.53 -8.85 4.87
CA CYS A 25 13.08 -7.70 4.16
C CYS A 25 14.34 -8.11 3.39
N GLU A 26 14.55 -7.54 2.21
CA GLU A 26 15.74 -7.82 1.38
C GLU A 26 15.90 -9.31 1.06
N THR A 27 14.84 -9.91 0.51
CA THR A 27 14.82 -11.35 0.23
C THR A 27 14.63 -11.65 -1.25
N ASN A 28 14.89 -12.90 -1.65
CA ASN A 28 14.54 -13.40 -2.96
C ASN A 28 13.15 -14.09 -2.98
N LEU A 29 12.28 -13.81 -2.01
CA LEU A 29 10.95 -14.42 -1.88
C LEU A 29 10.08 -14.10 -3.10
N GLN A 30 9.60 -15.13 -3.77
CA GLN A 30 8.81 -15.04 -5.01
C GLN A 30 7.37 -15.50 -4.82
N GLU A 31 7.12 -16.34 -3.81
CA GLU A 31 5.80 -16.89 -3.54
C GLU A 31 5.56 -17.09 -2.04
N ILE A 32 4.31 -16.93 -1.65
CA ILE A 32 3.77 -17.36 -0.36
C ILE A 32 2.82 -18.52 -0.65
N PRO A 33 2.95 -19.67 0.03
CA PRO A 33 2.02 -20.79 -0.13
C PRO A 33 0.58 -20.36 0.11
N ASP A 34 -0.34 -20.88 -0.71
CA ASP A 34 -1.76 -20.53 -0.60
C ASP A 34 -2.41 -21.08 0.68
N ASP A 35 -1.75 -21.92 1.46
CA ASP A 35 -2.28 -22.42 2.75
C ASP A 35 -1.65 -21.69 3.95
N ILE A 36 -0.94 -20.57 3.76
CA ILE A 36 -0.31 -19.85 4.88
C ILE A 36 -1.35 -19.30 5.86
N ASP A 37 -2.58 -19.02 5.39
CA ASP A 37 -3.68 -18.54 6.22
C ASP A 37 -4.20 -19.57 7.21
N SER A 38 -3.91 -20.87 7.02
CA SER A 38 -4.21 -21.90 8.01
C SER A 38 -3.08 -22.09 9.04
N LYS A 39 -1.98 -21.34 8.92
CA LYS A 39 -0.73 -21.53 9.69
C LYS A 39 -0.36 -20.27 10.47
N TRP A 40 -0.38 -19.12 9.81
CA TRP A 40 -0.14 -17.83 10.45
C TRP A 40 -1.42 -17.32 11.12
N HIS A 41 -1.27 -16.47 12.12
CA HIS A 41 -2.41 -15.99 12.89
C HIS A 41 -3.19 -14.91 12.14
N ILE A 42 -4.52 -14.99 12.23
CA ILE A 42 -5.39 -13.89 11.81
C ILE A 42 -5.01 -12.62 12.56
N GLY A 43 -4.99 -11.48 11.86
CA GLY A 43 -4.57 -10.21 12.45
C GLY A 43 -3.07 -10.11 12.68
N SER A 44 -2.26 -10.91 12.00
CA SER A 44 -0.81 -10.70 11.98
C SER A 44 -0.45 -9.37 11.27
N SER A 45 0.75 -8.88 11.55
CA SER A 45 1.42 -7.82 10.82
C SER A 45 2.51 -8.44 9.95
N VAL A 46 2.36 -8.34 8.63
CA VAL A 46 3.23 -9.02 7.66
C VAL A 46 3.97 -7.99 6.82
N TYR A 47 5.31 -8.06 6.87
CA TYR A 47 6.22 -7.20 6.14
C TYR A 47 7.02 -8.04 5.15
N LEU A 48 6.71 -7.93 3.86
CA LEU A 48 7.43 -8.58 2.77
C LEU A 48 8.04 -7.48 1.90
N GLU A 49 9.13 -6.86 2.36
CA GLU A 49 9.77 -5.72 1.70
C GLU A 49 10.94 -6.12 0.80
N ASN A 50 11.10 -5.41 -0.32
CA ASN A 50 12.21 -5.54 -1.25
C ASN A 50 12.44 -7.01 -1.66
N GLY A 51 11.34 -7.70 -1.98
CA GLY A 51 11.29 -9.08 -2.43
C GLY A 51 11.17 -9.22 -3.95
N ARG A 52 10.61 -10.35 -4.40
CA ARG A 52 10.35 -10.64 -5.82
C ARG A 52 8.91 -11.08 -6.09
N LEU A 53 7.97 -10.73 -5.20
CA LEU A 53 6.54 -11.01 -5.39
C LEU A 53 6.03 -10.23 -6.61
N ARG A 54 5.36 -10.92 -7.53
CA ARG A 54 4.77 -10.30 -8.74
C ARG A 54 3.29 -9.99 -8.60
N SER A 55 2.65 -10.55 -7.60
CA SER A 55 1.24 -10.35 -7.25
C SER A 55 1.08 -10.43 -5.74
N VAL A 56 -0.02 -9.88 -5.24
CA VAL A 56 -0.42 -10.07 -3.84
C VAL A 56 -0.88 -11.53 -3.65
N PRO A 57 -0.28 -12.32 -2.75
CA PRO A 57 -0.72 -13.68 -2.50
C PRO A 57 -2.13 -13.71 -1.87
N PRO A 58 -3.10 -14.50 -2.40
CA PRO A 58 -4.47 -14.55 -1.87
C PRO A 58 -4.57 -14.94 -0.39
N ALA A 59 -3.66 -15.79 0.08
CA ALA A 59 -3.61 -16.22 1.47
C ALA A 59 -3.35 -15.05 2.45
N LEU A 60 -2.60 -14.02 2.04
CA LEU A 60 -2.39 -12.84 2.88
C LEU A 60 -3.67 -12.02 3.08
N ILE A 61 -4.58 -12.06 2.10
CA ILE A 61 -5.88 -11.38 2.19
C ILE A 61 -6.78 -12.13 3.20
N ARG A 62 -6.78 -13.47 3.16
CA ARG A 62 -7.57 -14.31 4.06
C ARG A 62 -7.13 -14.22 5.54
N LEU A 63 -5.89 -13.82 5.79
CA LEU A 63 -5.36 -13.60 7.14
C LEU A 63 -5.95 -12.37 7.86
N GLN A 64 -6.72 -11.50 7.18
CA GLN A 64 -7.31 -10.29 7.77
C GLN A 64 -6.25 -9.49 8.59
N LEU A 65 -5.14 -9.18 7.94
CA LEU A 65 -3.95 -8.56 8.54
C LEU A 65 -4.24 -7.16 9.08
N TYR A 66 -3.52 -6.75 10.13
CA TYR A 66 -3.52 -5.35 10.59
C TYR A 66 -2.57 -4.49 9.75
N TYR A 67 -1.41 -5.03 9.40
CA TYR A 67 -0.38 -4.36 8.60
C TYR A 67 0.03 -5.29 7.47
N LEU A 68 -0.03 -4.79 6.24
CA LEU A 68 0.51 -5.47 5.07
C LEU A 68 1.49 -4.54 4.36
N VAL A 69 2.76 -4.90 4.39
CA VAL A 69 3.82 -4.18 3.68
C VAL A 69 4.35 -5.05 2.56
N LEU A 70 4.19 -4.59 1.33
CA LEU A 70 4.67 -5.24 0.10
C LEU A 70 5.64 -4.34 -0.68
N ALA A 71 6.14 -3.28 -0.03
CA ALA A 71 6.93 -2.26 -0.68
C ALA A 71 8.19 -2.84 -1.35
N GLY A 72 8.55 -2.34 -2.53
CA GLY A 72 9.73 -2.78 -3.28
C GLY A 72 9.60 -4.15 -3.96
N ASN A 73 8.40 -4.72 -4.05
CA ASN A 73 8.15 -5.91 -4.87
C ASN A 73 7.67 -5.50 -6.28
N PRO A 74 7.98 -6.29 -7.33
CA PRO A 74 7.53 -6.01 -8.70
C PRO A 74 6.05 -6.33 -8.95
N ILE A 75 5.16 -6.01 -8.00
CA ILE A 75 3.70 -6.19 -8.09
C ILE A 75 3.13 -5.17 -9.06
N SER A 76 2.33 -5.63 -10.03
CA SER A 76 1.67 -4.77 -11.02
C SER A 76 0.16 -4.65 -10.83
N GLU A 77 -0.46 -5.56 -10.06
CA GLU A 77 -1.90 -5.61 -9.85
C GLU A 77 -2.22 -5.70 -8.36
N VAL A 78 -3.21 -4.93 -7.93
CA VAL A 78 -3.70 -4.88 -6.55
C VAL A 78 -5.11 -5.48 -6.52
N PRO A 79 -5.33 -6.58 -5.78
CA PRO A 79 -6.65 -7.19 -5.68
C PRO A 79 -7.63 -6.27 -4.91
N PRO A 80 -8.90 -6.15 -5.36
CA PRO A 80 -9.90 -5.33 -4.68
C PRO A 80 -10.15 -5.76 -3.24
N GLU A 81 -9.99 -7.04 -2.92
CA GLU A 81 -10.23 -7.62 -1.60
C GLU A 81 -9.34 -7.01 -0.50
N LEU A 82 -8.21 -6.38 -0.84
CA LEU A 82 -7.42 -5.61 0.12
C LEU A 82 -8.21 -4.41 0.67
N PHE A 83 -9.08 -3.80 -0.13
CA PHE A 83 -9.92 -2.67 0.28
C PHE A 83 -11.27 -3.13 0.86
N GLU A 84 -11.48 -4.44 1.00
CA GLU A 84 -12.64 -5.05 1.67
C GLU A 84 -12.31 -5.48 3.12
N SER A 85 -11.03 -5.43 3.50
CA SER A 85 -10.58 -5.81 4.84
C SER A 85 -11.18 -4.90 5.92
N THR A 86 -11.73 -5.51 6.96
CA THR A 86 -12.32 -4.81 8.12
C THR A 86 -11.33 -4.61 9.28
N SER A 87 -10.15 -5.23 9.20
CA SER A 87 -9.11 -5.14 10.23
C SER A 87 -7.91 -4.32 9.79
N MET A 88 -7.67 -4.15 8.49
CA MET A 88 -6.42 -3.57 8.00
C MET A 88 -6.30 -2.09 8.37
N LEU A 89 -5.18 -1.75 8.99
CA LEU A 89 -4.83 -0.40 9.42
C LEU A 89 -3.84 0.25 8.44
N TYR A 90 -2.91 -0.53 7.89
CA TYR A 90 -1.87 -0.04 6.98
C TYR A 90 -1.66 -1.00 5.81
N LEU A 91 -1.71 -0.45 4.60
CA LEU A 91 -1.40 -1.11 3.34
C LEU A 91 -0.29 -0.35 2.63
N LEU A 92 0.93 -0.88 2.64
CA LEU A 92 2.08 -0.21 2.06
C LEU A 92 2.55 -0.91 0.78
N LEU A 93 2.32 -0.24 -0.35
CA LEU A 93 2.59 -0.70 -1.72
C LEU A 93 3.63 0.18 -2.43
N GLY A 94 4.37 1.01 -1.69
CA GLY A 94 5.39 1.88 -2.25
C GLY A 94 6.46 1.11 -3.04
N ARG A 95 7.05 1.73 -4.07
CA ARG A 95 8.06 1.13 -4.96
C ARG A 95 7.62 -0.20 -5.61
N THR A 96 6.33 -0.36 -5.86
CA THR A 96 5.79 -1.44 -6.69
C THR A 96 5.59 -0.96 -8.14
N ASN A 97 5.24 -1.86 -9.05
CA ASN A 97 4.99 -1.54 -10.47
C ASN A 97 3.51 -1.22 -10.75
N ILE A 98 2.73 -0.90 -9.72
CA ILE A 98 1.31 -0.59 -9.89
C ILE A 98 1.15 0.74 -10.62
N SER A 99 0.22 0.77 -11.57
CA SER A 99 -0.15 1.98 -12.32
C SER A 99 -1.58 2.45 -12.02
N SER A 100 -2.36 1.62 -11.33
CA SER A 100 -3.73 1.93 -10.92
C SER A 100 -4.12 1.06 -9.74
N LEU A 101 -4.99 1.58 -8.88
CA LEU A 101 -5.75 0.76 -7.94
C LEU A 101 -6.88 0.00 -8.68
N PRO A 102 -7.44 -1.07 -8.10
CA PRO A 102 -8.57 -1.81 -8.69
C PRO A 102 -9.70 -0.87 -9.07
N ARG A 103 -10.30 -1.07 -10.24
CA ARG A 103 -11.37 -0.20 -10.77
C ARG A 103 -12.63 -0.20 -9.90
N THR A 104 -12.95 -1.35 -9.31
CA THR A 104 -14.17 -1.56 -8.52
C THR A 104 -13.85 -2.36 -7.27
N ILE A 105 -14.45 -1.98 -6.14
CA ILE A 105 -14.43 -2.75 -4.90
C ILE A 105 -15.86 -3.26 -4.65
N PRO A 106 -16.13 -4.57 -4.79
CA PRO A 106 -17.46 -5.12 -4.54
C PRO A 106 -18.01 -4.83 -3.13
N PHE A 107 -17.16 -4.97 -2.11
CA PHE A 107 -17.56 -4.82 -0.69
C PHE A 107 -16.62 -3.88 0.08
N PRO A 108 -16.62 -2.57 -0.22
CA PRO A 108 -15.67 -1.64 0.38
C PRO A 108 -15.79 -1.58 1.90
N THR A 109 -14.65 -1.54 2.58
CA THR A 109 -14.61 -1.40 4.04
C THR A 109 -15.11 -0.04 4.50
N GLN A 110 -15.70 0.02 5.70
CA GLN A 110 -16.04 1.26 6.40
C GLN A 110 -14.87 1.80 7.25
N SER A 111 -13.77 1.05 7.33
CA SER A 111 -12.57 1.42 8.08
C SER A 111 -11.38 1.34 7.14
N PRO A 112 -11.21 2.36 6.27
CA PRO A 112 -10.16 2.33 5.26
C PRO A 112 -8.78 2.35 5.91
N PRO A 113 -7.82 1.54 5.41
CA PRO A 113 -6.45 1.60 5.88
C PRO A 113 -5.77 2.89 5.42
N TYR A 114 -4.70 3.26 6.11
CA TYR A 114 -3.68 4.13 5.52
C TYR A 114 -3.01 3.41 4.35
N VAL A 115 -2.85 4.10 3.22
CA VAL A 115 -2.31 3.55 1.98
C VAL A 115 -1.05 4.28 1.56
N ASP A 116 0.06 3.56 1.38
CA ASP A 116 1.28 4.09 0.77
C ASP A 116 1.42 3.53 -0.65
N ILE A 117 1.49 4.43 -1.63
CA ILE A 117 1.74 4.15 -3.05
C ILE A 117 2.92 4.99 -3.57
N THR A 118 3.85 5.35 -2.69
CA THR A 118 5.03 6.13 -3.05
C THR A 118 5.82 5.48 -4.18
N ASN A 119 6.37 6.30 -5.08
CA ASN A 119 7.21 5.83 -6.20
C ASN A 119 6.53 4.74 -7.06
N THR A 120 5.24 4.88 -7.32
CA THR A 120 4.47 4.05 -8.25
C THR A 120 4.08 4.86 -9.48
N ALA A 121 3.49 4.22 -10.50
CA ALA A 121 3.06 4.90 -11.71
C ALA A 121 1.63 5.48 -11.61
N ILE A 122 0.98 5.40 -10.45
CA ILE A 122 -0.39 5.89 -10.24
C ILE A 122 -0.50 7.37 -10.60
N SER A 123 -1.44 7.69 -11.48
CA SER A 123 -1.72 9.05 -11.97
C SER A 123 -3.16 9.50 -11.74
N PHE A 124 -4.03 8.63 -11.24
CA PHE A 124 -5.44 8.93 -11.00
C PHE A 124 -6.02 8.01 -9.92
N PHE A 125 -7.22 8.34 -9.45
CA PHE A 125 -8.00 7.49 -8.55
C PHE A 125 -9.43 7.29 -9.06
N TRP A 126 -9.97 6.10 -8.80
CA TRP A 126 -11.36 5.75 -9.12
C TRP A 126 -12.33 6.25 -8.05
N SER A 127 -13.60 6.42 -8.43
CA SER A 127 -14.67 7.00 -7.60
C SER A 127 -14.91 6.31 -6.26
N TRP A 128 -14.61 5.02 -6.13
CA TRP A 128 -14.78 4.31 -4.86
C TRP A 128 -13.86 4.84 -3.74
N ILE A 129 -12.78 5.58 -4.08
CA ILE A 129 -11.87 6.17 -3.09
C ILE A 129 -12.49 7.37 -2.37
N ASP A 130 -13.51 8.03 -2.93
CA ASP A 130 -14.08 9.26 -2.38
C ASP A 130 -14.51 9.09 -0.91
N PRO A 131 -15.34 8.10 -0.54
CA PRO A 131 -15.68 7.86 0.87
C PRO A 131 -14.48 7.47 1.74
N PHE A 132 -13.40 6.92 1.17
CA PHE A 132 -12.18 6.62 1.93
C PHE A 132 -11.49 7.91 2.39
N VAL A 133 -11.31 8.85 1.46
CA VAL A 133 -10.58 10.08 1.75
C VAL A 133 -11.40 11.11 2.50
N GLU A 134 -12.74 11.06 2.46
CA GLU A 134 -13.59 11.90 3.31
C GLU A 134 -13.32 11.73 4.81
N SER A 135 -12.81 10.56 5.23
CA SER A 135 -12.39 10.32 6.62
C SER A 135 -11.31 11.29 7.11
N VAL A 136 -10.51 11.88 6.20
CA VAL A 136 -9.53 12.93 6.53
C VAL A 136 -10.17 14.14 7.22
N LEU A 137 -11.43 14.44 6.89
CA LEU A 137 -12.18 15.55 7.47
C LEU A 137 -12.49 15.33 8.95
N VAL A 138 -12.46 14.06 9.40
CA VAL A 138 -12.71 13.66 10.79
C VAL A 138 -11.38 13.49 11.55
N PHE A 139 -10.43 12.77 10.97
CA PHE A 139 -9.18 12.40 11.65
C PHE A 139 -8.04 13.41 11.47
N GLY A 140 -8.15 14.31 10.49
CA GLY A 140 -7.17 15.36 10.22
C GLY A 140 -5.79 14.85 9.76
N SER A 141 -5.69 13.59 9.32
CA SER A 141 -4.44 12.97 8.88
C SER A 141 -4.61 12.35 7.49
N PRO A 142 -3.63 12.53 6.57
CA PRO A 142 -3.71 11.97 5.23
C PRO A 142 -3.83 10.45 5.29
N MET A 143 -4.76 9.91 4.49
CA MET A 143 -4.98 8.48 4.37
C MET A 143 -4.16 7.88 3.23
N ILE A 144 -3.60 8.71 2.35
CA ILE A 144 -2.83 8.28 1.18
C ILE A 144 -1.47 9.00 1.20
N LEU A 145 -0.38 8.24 1.13
CA LEU A 145 0.96 8.75 0.86
C LEU A 145 1.35 8.33 -0.56
N ALA A 146 1.61 9.31 -1.42
CA ALA A 146 1.82 9.09 -2.85
C ALA A 146 3.05 9.82 -3.41
N SER A 147 3.99 10.24 -2.55
CA SER A 147 5.22 10.90 -2.99
C SER A 147 5.97 10.13 -4.09
N GLY A 148 6.44 10.83 -5.10
CA GLY A 148 7.12 10.24 -6.26
C GLY A 148 6.19 9.53 -7.26
N SER A 149 4.87 9.55 -7.06
CA SER A 149 3.90 9.10 -8.07
C SER A 149 3.66 10.14 -9.17
N THR A 150 3.12 9.71 -10.31
CA THR A 150 2.67 10.60 -11.37
C THR A 150 1.58 11.56 -10.86
N TYR A 151 0.66 11.07 -10.03
CA TYR A 151 -0.40 11.89 -9.44
C TYR A 151 0.16 13.06 -8.64
N CYS A 152 1.16 12.82 -7.78
CA CYS A 152 1.79 13.90 -7.02
C CYS A 152 2.57 14.89 -7.91
N SER A 153 3.19 14.42 -8.99
CA SER A 153 3.82 15.32 -9.98
C SER A 153 2.80 16.21 -10.69
N ASP A 154 1.63 15.67 -11.02
CA ASP A 154 0.55 16.46 -11.62
C ASP A 154 -0.05 17.44 -10.61
N LEU A 155 -0.27 17.00 -9.38
CA LEU A 155 -0.79 17.84 -8.31
C LEU A 155 0.11 19.05 -8.04
N GLU A 156 1.43 18.84 -8.01
CA GLU A 156 2.43 19.92 -7.89
C GLU A 156 2.30 20.93 -9.04
N LYS A 157 2.27 20.46 -10.30
CA LYS A 157 2.08 21.35 -11.48
C LYS A 157 0.77 22.12 -11.44
N ILE A 158 -0.31 21.49 -10.98
CA ILE A 158 -1.62 22.15 -10.82
C ILE A 158 -1.53 23.26 -9.77
N MET A 159 -0.95 22.96 -8.61
CA MET A 159 -0.80 23.91 -7.51
C MET A 159 0.13 25.08 -7.83
N ASP A 160 1.14 24.84 -8.67
CA ASP A 160 2.06 25.88 -9.16
C ASP A 160 1.49 26.67 -10.35
N GLY A 161 0.30 26.32 -10.83
CA GLY A 161 -0.35 26.97 -11.99
C GLY A 161 0.30 26.65 -13.34
N VAL A 162 1.10 25.59 -13.40
CA VAL A 162 1.74 25.08 -14.63
C VAL A 162 0.77 24.25 -15.47
N SER A 163 -0.18 23.57 -14.83
CA SER A 163 -1.25 22.79 -15.45
C SER A 163 -2.61 23.16 -14.86
N ASP A 164 -3.69 22.99 -15.62
CA ASP A 164 -5.08 23.17 -15.16
C ASP A 164 -5.81 21.84 -14.94
N ALA A 165 -5.16 20.71 -15.25
CA ALA A 165 -5.72 19.36 -15.11
C ALA A 165 -4.65 18.31 -14.79
N PHE A 166 -5.10 17.17 -14.28
CA PHE A 166 -4.29 15.95 -14.14
C PHE A 166 -3.98 15.36 -15.53
N SER A 167 -2.84 14.68 -15.67
CA SER A 167 -2.40 14.14 -16.96
C SER A 167 -3.14 12.88 -17.41
N ALA A 168 -3.82 12.20 -16.49
CA ALA A 168 -4.64 11.03 -16.78
C ALA A 168 -5.82 11.39 -17.71
N SER A 169 -6.13 10.51 -18.66
CA SER A 169 -7.28 10.70 -19.55
C SER A 169 -8.57 10.62 -18.72
N SER A 170 -9.39 11.67 -18.78
CA SER A 170 -10.64 11.74 -18.01
C SER A 170 -11.56 10.57 -18.32
N GLU A 171 -11.96 9.85 -17.27
CA GLU A 171 -13.02 8.84 -17.30
C GLU A 171 -14.18 9.25 -16.39
N ALA A 172 -15.39 8.75 -16.71
CA ALA A 172 -16.61 9.11 -16.00
C ALA A 172 -16.65 8.59 -14.54
N ASP A 173 -15.86 7.57 -14.23
CA ASP A 173 -15.80 6.90 -12.93
C ASP A 173 -14.55 7.24 -12.12
N PHE A 174 -13.87 8.34 -12.47
CA PHE A 174 -12.82 8.93 -11.65
C PHE A 174 -13.38 9.54 -10.36
N SER A 175 -12.51 9.60 -9.34
CA SER A 175 -12.74 10.26 -8.06
C SER A 175 -13.15 11.72 -8.25
N LEU A 176 -14.32 12.09 -7.73
CA LEU A 176 -14.80 13.48 -7.81
C LEU A 176 -14.02 14.40 -6.86
N LEU A 177 -13.39 13.83 -5.83
CA LEU A 177 -12.63 14.56 -4.84
C LEU A 177 -11.15 14.65 -5.21
N LEU A 178 -10.52 13.53 -5.58
CA LEU A 178 -9.08 13.48 -5.88
C LEU A 178 -8.76 13.86 -7.32
N MET A 179 -9.72 13.82 -8.25
CA MET A 179 -9.51 14.26 -9.63
C MET A 179 -10.11 15.64 -9.95
N ASP A 180 -10.51 16.42 -8.93
CA ASP A 180 -10.92 17.82 -9.11
C ASP A 180 -9.74 18.80 -8.91
N PRO A 181 -9.19 19.40 -9.98
CA PRO A 181 -8.07 20.33 -9.91
C PRO A 181 -8.47 21.75 -9.47
N SER A 182 -9.76 22.00 -9.20
CA SER A 182 -10.27 23.33 -8.87
C SER A 182 -9.56 23.92 -7.66
N THR A 183 -9.30 25.25 -7.70
CA THR A 183 -8.63 25.95 -6.60
C THR A 183 -9.41 25.88 -5.29
N GLN A 184 -10.72 25.65 -5.36
CA GLN A 184 -11.57 25.44 -4.19
C GLN A 184 -11.25 24.11 -3.47
N ASN A 185 -10.77 23.11 -4.21
CA ASN A 185 -10.49 21.77 -3.71
C ASN A 185 -9.03 21.56 -3.25
N TRP A 186 -8.12 22.50 -3.52
CA TRP A 186 -6.68 22.35 -3.23
C TRP A 186 -6.36 22.01 -1.77
N ASN A 187 -7.09 22.58 -0.81
CA ASN A 187 -6.90 22.27 0.61
C ASN A 187 -7.25 20.81 0.91
N PHE A 188 -8.34 20.30 0.33
CA PHE A 188 -8.74 18.91 0.50
C PHE A 188 -7.70 17.98 -0.12
N LEU A 189 -7.22 18.26 -1.33
CA LEU A 189 -6.19 17.45 -1.99
C LEU A 189 -4.93 17.31 -1.13
N ARG A 190 -4.44 18.41 -0.54
CA ARG A 190 -3.26 18.39 0.36
C ARG A 190 -3.50 17.64 1.66
N LEU A 191 -4.72 17.64 2.17
CA LEU A 191 -5.08 16.92 3.38
C LEU A 191 -5.22 15.43 3.09
N ALA A 192 -5.86 15.06 1.99
CA ALA A 192 -6.18 13.68 1.64
C ALA A 192 -4.95 12.90 1.15
N VAL A 193 -4.07 13.55 0.37
CA VAL A 193 -2.90 12.93 -0.26
C VAL A 193 -1.63 13.64 0.17
N ASP A 194 -0.78 12.91 0.88
CA ASP A 194 0.57 13.36 1.22
C ASP A 194 1.53 13.07 0.06
N CYS A 195 2.10 14.13 -0.51
CA CYS A 195 3.11 14.06 -1.55
C CYS A 195 4.54 14.29 -1.03
N SER A 196 4.71 14.49 0.28
CA SER A 196 6.02 14.72 0.89
C SER A 196 6.87 13.45 0.91
N PRO A 197 8.20 13.54 0.66
CA PRO A 197 9.07 12.37 0.74
C PRO A 197 9.01 11.74 2.13
N PRO A 198 8.85 10.41 2.24
CA PRO A 198 8.81 9.75 3.53
C PRO A 198 10.16 9.91 4.25
N PRO A 199 10.17 9.98 5.59
CA PRO A 199 11.40 10.08 6.37
C PRO A 199 12.24 8.79 6.36
N TYR A 200 11.72 7.70 5.78
CA TYR A 200 12.36 6.40 5.73
C TYR A 200 12.27 5.80 4.32
N SER A 201 13.31 5.06 3.92
CA SER A 201 13.35 4.35 2.65
C SER A 201 12.63 3.00 2.68
N THR A 202 12.31 2.46 3.85
CA THR A 202 11.62 1.17 4.07
C THR A 202 10.71 1.32 5.28
N ALA A 203 9.62 0.54 5.35
CA ALA A 203 8.72 0.61 6.50
C ALA A 203 9.36 -0.02 7.74
N PHE A 204 10.12 -1.11 7.56
CA PHE A 204 11.03 -1.63 8.57
C PHE A 204 12.34 -0.81 8.60
N PRO A 205 12.84 -0.37 9.77
CA PRO A 205 14.02 0.48 9.87
C PRO A 205 15.33 -0.30 9.70
N LEU A 206 15.55 -0.89 8.52
CA LEU A 206 16.68 -1.77 8.21
C LEU A 206 18.04 -1.18 8.60
N GLY A 207 18.37 0.03 8.13
CA GLY A 207 19.67 0.63 8.44
C GLY A 207 19.90 0.87 9.94
N GLY A 208 18.84 1.09 10.73
CA GLY A 208 18.95 1.15 12.19
C GLY A 208 19.28 -0.20 12.81
N TRP A 209 18.67 -1.27 12.28
CA TRP A 209 18.93 -2.65 12.71
C TRP A 209 20.31 -3.14 12.27
N ASP A 210 20.69 -2.92 11.02
CA ASP A 210 22.00 -3.31 10.50
C ASP A 210 23.13 -2.67 11.32
N LYS A 211 22.98 -1.38 11.63
CA LYS A 211 23.88 -0.66 12.53
C LYS A 211 23.88 -1.24 13.96
N MET A 212 22.72 -1.56 14.51
CA MET A 212 22.59 -2.14 15.85
C MET A 212 23.30 -3.50 15.96
N TYR A 213 23.22 -4.32 14.91
CA TYR A 213 23.75 -5.68 14.89
C TYR A 213 25.09 -5.82 14.15
N SER A 214 25.68 -4.71 13.70
CA SER A 214 26.96 -4.70 12.96
C SER A 214 26.93 -5.57 11.69
N LEU A 215 25.87 -5.42 10.90
CA LEU A 215 25.67 -6.12 9.62
C LEU A 215 26.14 -5.33 8.39
N GLU A 216 26.71 -4.13 8.60
CA GLU A 216 27.29 -3.25 7.57
C GLU A 216 28.68 -3.70 7.08
#